data_AF-A0A948E152-F1
#
_entry.id   AF-A0A948E152-F1
#
_cell.length_a   1.000
_cell.length_b   1.000
_cell.length_c   1.000
_cell.angle_alpha   90.00
_cell.angle_beta   90.00
_cell.angle_gamma   90.00
#
_symmetry.space_group_name_H-M   'P 1'
#
loop_
_entity.id
_entity.type
_entity.pdbx_description
1 polymer ?
#
loop_
_entity_poly.entity_id
_entity_poly.type
_entity_poly.pdbx_seq_one_letter_code
_entity_poly.pdbx_strand_id
1 'polypeptide(L)'
;MKFAFCFVVSTIIIFSTPARADSPLTSIEFHRHYNDPEIVVVGNRTLINSQQAKWLLFSRIPLEKKIAFITKLGWNNRHGKRNTRALIAALIIKFPVEIKGLTVDILSAEDLAIYAWMSAVMDYQKLSAINPKAVGISGMTPDAVAKEAVKKAPNDFAVGLIAALIEGQKVMSRDFCGVYRPVQKLMILIPSSKRNMKNAAVIEMMRYIHLYRKYCPEFKKYDPYKKWNNVKAIIPYGSELALITEAGVVIRPPSGKPRKFSKNLIRSGFVRKNALYIYRLGRVEVYNGKWKTLSMKEIATNKRHCVVWRGVKRCRTFNELNNKRSYGDNCGFYEDTAGKFFLFAAKRRWEFYEKKNLFVEIREMEDSKIRRIIKNALGLWRLSLNSLTLEEANGNTTCFGCSSNRRGLGDSRVYSFFNFFILPGDDIFVTTWMDLYRLDAKQNIFKKAPHAPPKTRVVGKDPRTGRLWFATSGPVVYFLDKNRSKTEMYLTDAENINDIHITKNSNVFLATDIGLVKIKCTGNTCRDEVFKTK
;
A
#
# COMPACT_ATOMS: atom_id res chain seq x y z
N MET A 1 -4.90 21.61 44.80
CA MET A 1 -4.39 22.14 43.51
C MET A 1 -3.58 21.13 42.67
N LYS A 2 -2.60 20.39 43.22
CA LYS A 2 -1.75 19.47 42.42
C LYS A 2 -2.52 18.35 41.68
N PHE A 3 -3.59 17.81 42.29
CA PHE A 3 -4.42 16.76 41.65
C PHE A 3 -5.25 17.27 40.46
N ALA A 4 -5.76 18.50 40.50
CA ALA A 4 -6.52 19.08 39.40
C ALA A 4 -5.62 19.35 38.17
N PHE A 5 -4.38 19.79 38.41
CA PHE A 5 -3.40 20.00 37.34
C PHE A 5 -3.04 18.69 36.61
N CYS A 6 -2.82 17.61 37.35
CA CYS A 6 -2.58 16.29 36.74
C CYS A 6 -3.77 15.79 35.91
N PHE A 7 -5.00 16.05 36.37
CA PHE A 7 -6.20 15.63 35.64
C PHE A 7 -6.38 16.42 34.32
N VAL A 8 -6.15 17.74 34.35
CA VAL A 8 -6.21 18.59 33.15
C VAL A 8 -5.14 18.19 32.12
N VAL A 9 -3.89 17.98 32.56
CA VAL A 9 -2.80 17.53 31.68
C VAL A 9 -3.07 16.14 31.10
N SER A 10 -3.57 15.19 31.91
CA SER A 10 -3.94 13.85 31.45
C SER A 10 -5.06 13.90 30.40
N THR A 11 -6.06 14.76 30.59
CA THR A 11 -7.17 14.96 29.65
C THR A 11 -6.67 15.51 28.31
N ILE A 12 -5.79 16.51 28.32
CA ILE A 12 -5.21 17.09 27.08
C ILE A 12 -4.42 16.03 26.28
N ILE A 13 -3.66 15.17 26.96
CA ILE A 13 -2.87 14.12 26.30
C ILE A 13 -3.79 13.05 25.69
N ILE A 14 -4.83 12.60 26.41
CA ILE A 14 -5.76 11.57 25.93
C ILE A 14 -6.59 12.04 24.73
N PHE A 15 -6.94 13.34 24.66
CA PHE A 15 -7.73 13.90 23.56
C PHE A 15 -6.89 14.51 22.41
N SER A 16 -5.57 14.52 22.53
CA SER A 16 -4.68 14.92 21.42
C SER A 16 -4.61 13.84 20.36
N THR A 17 -5.70 13.65 19.60
CA THR A 17 -5.61 12.90 18.34
C THR A 17 -4.56 13.59 17.47
N PRO A 18 -3.55 12.87 16.94
CA PRO A 18 -2.54 13.51 16.10
C PRO A 18 -3.26 14.19 14.95
N ALA A 19 -3.20 15.52 14.93
CA ALA A 19 -3.80 16.37 13.93
C ALA A 19 -3.03 16.17 12.61
N ARG A 20 -3.29 15.05 11.94
CA ARG A 20 -2.66 14.65 10.67
C ARG A 20 -3.31 15.33 9.45
N ALA A 21 -3.97 16.46 9.64
CA ALA A 21 -4.58 17.23 8.56
C ALA A 21 -3.68 18.42 8.21
N ASP A 22 -2.45 18.13 7.82
CA ASP A 22 -1.53 19.16 7.32
C ASP A 22 -1.87 19.52 5.87
N SER A 23 -1.42 20.69 5.43
CA SER A 23 -1.69 21.21 4.08
C SER A 23 -1.19 20.27 2.98
N PRO A 24 -2.04 19.81 2.03
CA PRO A 24 -1.59 19.04 0.87
C PRO A 24 -0.55 19.77 0.02
N LEU A 25 -0.53 21.10 -0.03
CA LEU A 25 0.48 21.83 -0.79
C LEU A 25 1.89 21.71 -0.20
N THR A 26 1.99 21.47 1.10
CA THR A 26 3.26 21.57 1.85
C THR A 26 3.76 20.26 2.41
N SER A 27 2.86 19.27 2.58
CA SER A 27 3.18 18.00 3.22
C SER A 27 3.47 16.87 2.23
N ILE A 28 3.23 17.12 0.94
CA ILE A 28 3.47 16.14 -0.11
C ILE A 28 4.90 16.29 -0.64
N GLU A 29 5.76 15.31 -0.36
CA GLU A 29 7.18 15.34 -0.70
C GLU A 29 7.49 14.65 -2.04
N PHE A 30 6.63 14.80 -3.05
CA PHE A 30 6.77 14.09 -4.33
C PHE A 30 8.03 14.48 -5.11
N HIS A 31 8.64 15.63 -4.79
CA HIS A 31 9.90 16.08 -5.38
C HIS A 31 11.05 15.08 -5.16
N ARG A 32 10.97 14.21 -4.14
CA ARG A 32 11.96 13.15 -3.85
C ARG A 32 12.11 12.12 -4.97
N HIS A 33 11.17 12.07 -5.91
CA HIS A 33 11.23 11.20 -7.08
C HIS A 33 11.96 11.83 -8.27
N TYR A 34 12.51 13.04 -8.09
CA TYR A 34 13.25 13.78 -9.10
C TYR A 34 14.67 14.07 -8.59
N ASN A 35 15.66 13.49 -9.28
CA ASN A 35 17.08 13.57 -8.90
C ASN A 35 17.85 14.56 -9.78
N ASP A 36 17.15 15.40 -10.53
CA ASP A 36 17.77 16.42 -11.37
C ASP A 36 18.63 17.37 -10.50
N PRO A 37 19.89 17.67 -10.87
CA PRO A 37 20.80 18.46 -10.04
C PRO A 37 20.20 19.78 -9.58
N GLU A 38 19.44 20.47 -10.45
CA GLU A 38 18.80 21.74 -10.13
C GLU A 38 17.68 21.60 -9.10
N ILE A 39 17.03 20.44 -9.00
CA ILE A 39 16.06 20.15 -7.94
C ILE A 39 16.79 19.76 -6.66
N VAL A 40 17.88 18.98 -6.75
CA VAL A 40 18.63 18.48 -5.59
C VAL A 40 19.39 19.60 -4.87
N VAL A 41 20.01 20.52 -5.62
CA VAL A 41 20.83 21.63 -5.10
C VAL A 41 19.97 22.74 -4.50
N VAL A 42 18.68 22.77 -4.79
CA VAL A 42 17.75 23.70 -4.12
C VAL A 42 17.63 23.32 -2.66
N GLY A 43 18.27 24.14 -1.82
CA GLY A 43 18.05 24.12 -0.39
C GLY A 43 16.60 24.45 -0.07
N ASN A 44 16.05 23.77 0.94
CA ASN A 44 14.76 24.14 1.50
C ASN A 44 14.84 25.62 1.93
N ARG A 45 13.83 26.42 1.56
CA ARG A 45 13.57 27.76 2.10
C ARG A 45 14.52 28.88 1.64
N THR A 46 15.22 28.73 0.51
CA THR A 46 16.06 29.80 -0.08
C THR A 46 15.26 30.73 -1.00
N LEU A 47 15.83 31.92 -1.25
CA LEU A 47 15.37 32.81 -2.31
C LEU A 47 15.83 32.27 -3.66
N ILE A 48 14.94 32.21 -4.64
CA ILE A 48 15.34 31.84 -6.00
C ILE A 48 16.25 32.93 -6.58
N ASN A 49 17.37 32.52 -7.18
CA ASN A 49 18.24 33.44 -7.91
C ASN A 49 17.81 33.55 -9.39
N SER A 50 18.46 34.45 -10.13
CA SER A 50 18.15 34.68 -11.55
C SER A 50 18.32 33.43 -12.41
N GLN A 51 19.32 32.58 -12.12
CA GLN A 51 19.54 31.34 -12.85
C GLN A 51 18.42 30.32 -12.62
N GLN A 52 17.94 30.21 -11.39
CA GLN A 52 16.81 29.35 -11.03
C GLN A 52 15.50 29.84 -11.63
N ALA A 53 15.26 31.16 -11.64
CA ALA A 53 14.09 31.73 -12.30
C ALA A 53 14.14 31.50 -13.83
N LYS A 54 15.33 31.63 -14.44
CA LYS A 54 15.56 31.28 -15.85
C LYS A 54 15.29 29.79 -16.11
N TRP A 55 15.79 28.93 -15.24
CA TRP A 55 15.56 27.49 -15.33
C TRP A 55 14.06 27.14 -15.25
N LEU A 56 13.29 27.78 -14.39
CA LEU A 56 11.84 27.59 -14.31
C LEU A 56 11.11 28.05 -15.59
N LEU A 57 11.44 29.22 -16.13
CA LEU A 57 10.60 29.86 -17.16
C LEU A 57 11.09 29.68 -18.61
N PHE A 58 12.39 29.50 -18.82
CA PHE A 58 13.02 29.51 -20.15
C PHE A 58 13.56 28.15 -20.57
N SER A 59 13.69 27.21 -19.65
CA SER A 59 14.12 25.85 -20.01
C SER A 59 12.99 25.08 -20.69
N ARG A 60 13.37 24.16 -21.59
CA ARG A 60 12.47 23.16 -22.21
C ARG A 60 12.21 21.96 -21.29
N ILE A 61 12.46 22.12 -19.99
CA ILE A 61 12.32 21.04 -19.01
C ILE A 61 10.83 20.78 -18.80
N PRO A 62 10.41 19.51 -18.70
CA PRO A 62 9.02 19.16 -18.43
C PRO A 62 8.46 19.83 -17.17
N LEU A 63 7.19 20.25 -17.24
CA LEU A 63 6.49 20.99 -16.17
C LEU A 63 6.59 20.27 -14.81
N GLU A 64 6.47 18.95 -14.77
CA GLU A 64 6.50 18.19 -13.52
C GLU A 64 7.81 18.35 -12.73
N LYS A 65 8.94 18.57 -13.41
CA LYS A 65 10.24 18.86 -12.77
C LYS A 65 10.26 20.28 -12.20
N LYS A 66 9.66 21.25 -12.89
CA LYS A 66 9.52 22.63 -12.42
C LYS A 66 8.62 22.71 -11.18
N ILE A 67 7.55 21.93 -11.13
CA ILE A 67 6.68 21.82 -9.95
C ILE A 67 7.42 21.12 -8.80
N ALA A 68 8.18 20.07 -9.08
CA ALA A 68 9.03 19.39 -8.08
C ALA A 68 10.06 20.35 -7.47
N PHE A 69 10.71 21.19 -8.29
CA PHE A 69 11.61 22.26 -7.85
C PHE A 69 10.91 23.21 -6.86
N ILE A 70 9.72 23.71 -7.20
CA ILE A 70 8.97 24.64 -6.34
C ILE A 70 8.54 23.95 -5.03
N THR A 71 8.16 22.68 -5.11
CA THR A 71 7.79 21.89 -3.93
C THR A 71 9.00 21.68 -3.01
N LYS A 72 10.20 21.51 -3.58
CA LYS A 72 11.46 21.39 -2.84
C LYS A 72 11.87 22.71 -2.16
N LEU A 73 11.68 23.86 -2.82
CA LEU A 73 11.84 25.17 -2.16
C LEU A 73 11.02 25.23 -0.87
N GLY A 74 9.83 24.64 -0.90
CA GLY A 74 8.92 24.55 0.23
C GLY A 74 8.32 25.89 0.61
N TRP A 75 7.47 25.88 1.65
CA TRP A 75 6.91 27.09 2.22
C TRP A 75 7.89 27.70 3.23
N ASN A 76 8.12 29.01 3.11
CA ASN A 76 8.87 29.78 4.11
C ASN A 76 8.16 31.10 4.37
N ASN A 77 7.66 31.29 5.59
CA ASN A 77 6.97 32.51 6.00
C ASN A 77 7.84 33.79 5.82
N ARG A 78 9.17 33.67 5.81
CA ARG A 78 10.08 34.82 5.60
C ARG A 78 10.38 35.15 4.14
N HIS A 79 10.24 34.19 3.23
CA HIS A 79 10.69 34.35 1.84
C HIS A 79 9.63 34.04 0.79
N GLY A 80 8.45 33.53 1.18
CA GLY A 80 7.46 33.03 0.24
C GLY A 80 7.06 34.07 -0.81
N LYS A 81 6.52 35.21 -0.36
CA LYS A 81 6.14 36.31 -1.28
C LYS A 81 7.32 36.87 -2.07
N ARG A 82 8.57 36.73 -1.60
CA ARG A 82 9.76 37.18 -2.33
C ARG A 82 10.08 36.27 -3.50
N ASN A 83 9.94 34.94 -3.33
CA ASN A 83 10.11 33.98 -4.44
C ASN A 83 9.08 34.20 -5.55
N THR A 84 7.83 34.44 -5.19
CA THR A 84 6.80 34.72 -6.19
C THR A 84 7.03 36.05 -6.92
N ARG A 85 7.55 37.08 -6.23
CA ARG A 85 7.97 38.34 -6.87
C ARG A 85 9.17 38.16 -7.79
N ALA A 86 10.16 37.35 -7.41
CA ALA A 86 11.29 37.02 -8.27
C ALA A 86 10.85 36.29 -9.54
N LEU A 87 9.85 35.40 -9.42
CA LEU A 87 9.23 34.75 -10.57
C LEU A 87 8.51 35.76 -11.49
N ILE A 88 7.76 36.72 -10.94
CA ILE A 88 7.13 37.80 -11.73
C ILE A 88 8.18 38.62 -12.47
N ALA A 89 9.28 39.00 -11.80
CA ALA A 89 10.36 39.75 -12.44
C ALA A 89 10.95 38.97 -13.64
N ALA A 90 11.10 37.65 -13.50
CA ALA A 90 11.56 36.81 -14.59
C ALA A 90 10.52 36.63 -15.72
N LEU A 91 9.22 36.61 -15.40
CA LEU A 91 8.13 36.61 -16.39
C LEU A 91 8.10 37.91 -17.21
N ILE A 92 8.37 39.06 -16.60
CA ILE A 92 8.48 40.36 -17.29
C ILE A 92 9.69 40.40 -18.24
N ILE A 93 10.77 39.70 -17.91
CA ILE A 93 11.90 39.56 -18.82
C ILE A 93 11.53 38.63 -19.99
N LYS A 94 10.76 37.56 -19.73
CA LYS A 94 10.30 36.61 -20.76
C LYS A 94 9.30 37.25 -21.73
N PHE A 95 8.38 38.04 -21.20
CA PHE A 95 7.37 38.78 -21.94
C PHE A 95 7.64 40.25 -21.66
N PRO A 96 8.31 41.00 -22.56
CA PRO A 96 8.76 42.37 -22.31
C PRO A 96 7.56 43.34 -22.26
N VAL A 97 6.78 43.24 -21.20
CA VAL A 97 5.56 44.00 -20.90
C VAL A 97 5.68 44.57 -19.50
N GLU A 98 4.93 45.64 -19.21
CA GLU A 98 4.81 46.12 -17.84
C GLU A 98 4.13 45.10 -16.93
N ILE A 99 4.33 45.21 -15.60
CA ILE A 99 3.69 44.32 -14.61
C ILE A 99 2.16 44.22 -14.83
N LYS A 100 1.50 45.34 -15.17
CA LYS A 100 0.06 45.39 -15.45
C LYS A 100 -0.34 44.65 -16.74
N GLY A 101 0.59 44.57 -17.70
CA GLY A 101 0.43 43.84 -18.95
C GLY A 101 0.64 42.33 -18.81
N LEU A 102 1.10 41.85 -17.66
CA LEU A 102 1.25 40.41 -17.39
C LEU A 102 -0.12 39.78 -17.10
N THR A 103 -0.88 39.49 -18.14
CA THR A 103 -2.24 38.93 -18.08
C THR A 103 -2.26 37.43 -18.35
N VAL A 104 -3.40 36.79 -18.10
CA VAL A 104 -3.59 35.36 -18.38
C VAL A 104 -3.57 35.04 -19.86
N ASP A 105 -3.88 36.01 -20.73
CA ASP A 105 -3.96 35.81 -22.18
C ASP A 105 -2.58 35.61 -22.82
N ILE A 106 -1.59 36.39 -22.38
CA ILE A 106 -0.23 36.32 -22.94
C ILE A 106 0.59 35.14 -22.41
N LEU A 107 0.24 34.62 -21.23
CA LEU A 107 0.98 33.53 -20.58
C LEU A 107 0.57 32.17 -21.12
N SER A 108 1.53 31.26 -21.28
CA SER A 108 1.24 29.88 -21.61
C SER A 108 0.55 29.16 -20.43
N ALA A 109 -0.09 28.01 -20.69
CA ALA A 109 -0.64 27.17 -19.63
C ALA A 109 0.42 26.79 -18.59
N GLU A 110 1.64 26.52 -19.06
CA GLU A 110 2.78 26.18 -18.22
C GLU A 110 3.21 27.34 -17.33
N ASP A 111 3.34 28.55 -17.87
CA ASP A 111 3.71 29.76 -17.11
C ASP A 111 2.67 30.05 -16.02
N LEU A 112 1.38 29.93 -16.36
CA LEU A 112 0.28 30.08 -15.41
C LEU A 112 0.32 29.01 -14.31
N ALA A 113 0.60 27.75 -14.67
CA ALA A 113 0.69 26.65 -13.70
C ALA A 113 1.87 26.84 -12.73
N ILE A 114 3.05 27.24 -13.23
CA ILE A 114 4.24 27.55 -12.42
C ILE A 114 3.94 28.72 -11.47
N TYR A 115 3.34 29.79 -11.98
CA TYR A 115 2.97 30.95 -11.15
C TYR A 115 1.94 30.58 -10.08
N ALA A 116 0.87 29.87 -10.45
CA ALA A 116 -0.16 29.44 -9.52
C ALA A 116 0.43 28.55 -8.42
N TRP A 117 1.27 27.57 -8.79
CA TRP A 117 1.88 26.65 -7.83
C TRP A 117 2.84 27.38 -6.88
N MET A 118 3.73 28.23 -7.40
CA MET A 118 4.61 29.06 -6.57
C MET A 118 3.80 29.95 -5.63
N SER A 119 2.78 30.64 -6.13
CA SER A 119 1.94 31.53 -5.31
C SER A 119 1.20 30.76 -4.22
N ALA A 120 0.68 29.58 -4.54
CA ALA A 120 -0.07 28.75 -3.60
C ALA A 120 0.83 28.14 -2.52
N VAL A 121 1.99 27.56 -2.87
CA VAL A 121 2.92 26.98 -1.88
C VAL A 121 3.44 28.05 -0.92
N MET A 122 3.70 29.26 -1.43
CA MET A 122 4.30 30.36 -0.66
C MET A 122 3.30 31.09 0.26
N ASP A 123 2.00 30.95 0.03
CA ASP A 123 0.92 31.52 0.85
C ASP A 123 -0.21 30.50 1.10
N TYR A 124 0.16 29.24 1.34
CA TYR A 124 -0.76 28.08 1.35
C TYR A 124 -1.94 28.19 2.33
N GLN A 125 -1.79 29.02 3.37
CA GLN A 125 -2.82 29.26 4.37
C GLN A 125 -3.91 30.21 3.87
N LYS A 126 -3.55 31.24 3.10
CA LYS A 126 -4.46 32.30 2.67
C LYS A 126 -4.85 32.20 1.21
N LEU A 127 -3.96 31.65 0.37
CA LEU A 127 -4.09 31.60 -1.09
C LEU A 127 -4.45 32.98 -1.66
N SER A 128 -3.81 34.03 -1.13
CA SER A 128 -4.12 35.40 -1.51
C SER A 128 -3.35 35.82 -2.76
N ALA A 129 -3.90 36.80 -3.50
CA ALA A 129 -3.14 37.47 -4.54
C ALA A 129 -1.90 38.18 -3.95
N ILE A 130 -0.82 38.25 -4.72
CA ILE A 130 0.42 38.91 -4.25
C ILE A 130 0.18 40.39 -4.00
N ASN A 131 -0.61 41.03 -4.88
CA ASN A 131 -1.08 42.39 -4.73
C ASN A 131 -2.57 42.45 -5.14
N PRO A 132 -3.52 42.32 -4.21
CA PRO A 132 -4.95 42.31 -4.52
C PRO A 132 -5.49 43.54 -5.26
N LYS A 133 -4.74 44.66 -5.24
CA LYS A 133 -5.10 45.90 -5.96
C LYS A 133 -4.44 46.00 -7.35
N ALA A 134 -3.57 45.06 -7.71
CA ALA A 134 -2.90 45.05 -9.01
C ALA A 134 -3.83 44.52 -10.11
N VAL A 135 -3.55 44.95 -11.35
CA VAL A 135 -4.11 44.36 -12.56
C VAL A 135 -3.24 43.16 -12.99
N GLY A 136 -3.80 42.27 -13.81
CA GLY A 136 -3.11 41.08 -14.33
C GLY A 136 -2.96 39.97 -13.30
N ILE A 137 -2.02 39.05 -13.54
CA ILE A 137 -1.86 37.86 -12.68
C ILE A 137 -1.47 38.18 -11.24
N SER A 138 -0.89 39.36 -10.98
CA SER A 138 -0.48 39.80 -9.64
C SER A 138 -1.68 40.11 -8.72
N GLY A 139 -2.82 40.47 -9.32
CA GLY A 139 -4.09 40.70 -8.64
C GLY A 139 -4.98 39.46 -8.49
N MET A 140 -4.62 38.37 -9.15
CA MET A 140 -5.39 37.13 -9.13
C MET A 140 -4.94 36.21 -8.00
N THR A 141 -5.89 35.48 -7.42
CA THR A 141 -5.57 34.41 -6.47
C THR A 141 -4.95 33.21 -7.20
N PRO A 142 -4.15 32.37 -6.51
CA PRO A 142 -3.53 31.20 -7.13
C PRO A 142 -4.55 30.23 -7.74
N ASP A 143 -5.74 30.08 -7.13
CA ASP A 143 -6.79 29.20 -7.65
C ASP A 143 -7.42 29.75 -8.94
N ALA A 144 -7.55 31.08 -9.06
CA ALA A 144 -8.02 31.71 -10.29
C ALA A 144 -7.02 31.52 -11.43
N VAL A 145 -5.73 31.72 -11.18
CA VAL A 145 -4.69 31.51 -12.19
C VAL A 145 -4.56 30.04 -12.59
N ALA A 146 -4.65 29.11 -11.63
CA ALA A 146 -4.64 27.67 -11.93
C ALA A 146 -5.81 27.24 -12.82
N LYS A 147 -7.00 27.82 -12.66
CA LYS A 147 -8.15 27.57 -13.54
C LYS A 147 -7.92 28.03 -14.96
N GLU A 148 -7.29 29.19 -15.16
CA GLU A 148 -6.90 29.65 -16.51
C GLU A 148 -5.85 28.73 -17.14
N ALA A 149 -4.89 28.22 -16.35
CA ALA A 149 -3.95 27.21 -16.83
C ALA A 149 -4.66 25.94 -17.33
N VAL A 150 -5.64 25.43 -16.56
CA VAL A 150 -6.44 24.24 -16.95
C VAL A 150 -7.26 24.51 -18.21
N LYS A 151 -7.85 25.69 -18.37
CA LYS A 151 -8.57 26.05 -19.61
C LYS A 151 -7.66 25.98 -20.83
N LYS A 152 -6.41 26.45 -20.71
CA LYS A 152 -5.43 26.42 -21.80
C LYS A 152 -4.84 25.03 -22.07
N ALA A 153 -4.82 24.15 -21.07
CA ALA A 153 -4.30 22.78 -21.21
C ALA A 153 -5.16 21.75 -20.44
N PRO A 154 -6.40 21.48 -20.89
CA PRO A 154 -7.37 20.67 -20.13
C PRO A 154 -7.01 19.19 -20.01
N ASN A 155 -6.11 18.70 -20.87
CA ASN A 155 -5.64 17.32 -20.89
C ASN A 155 -4.25 17.14 -20.27
N ASP A 156 -3.64 18.20 -19.76
CA ASP A 156 -2.33 18.13 -19.11
C ASP A 156 -2.50 17.74 -17.64
N PHE A 157 -1.95 16.58 -17.26
CA PHE A 157 -2.12 16.04 -15.92
C PHE A 157 -1.44 16.89 -14.85
N ALA A 158 -0.22 17.38 -15.10
CA ALA A 158 0.51 18.20 -14.16
C ALA A 158 -0.21 19.55 -13.90
N VAL A 159 -0.73 20.19 -14.95
CA VAL A 159 -1.55 21.41 -14.84
C VAL A 159 -2.83 21.14 -14.04
N GLY A 160 -3.57 20.09 -14.41
CA GLY A 160 -4.79 19.70 -13.71
C GLY A 160 -4.55 19.36 -12.24
N LEU A 161 -3.40 18.76 -11.92
CA LEU A 161 -3.07 18.34 -10.57
C LEU A 161 -2.74 19.54 -9.67
N ILE A 162 -1.98 20.53 -10.17
CA ILE A 162 -1.78 21.79 -9.45
C ILE A 162 -3.12 22.41 -9.09
N ALA A 163 -4.02 22.55 -10.07
CA ALA A 163 -5.32 23.17 -9.85
C ALA A 163 -6.14 22.39 -8.81
N ALA A 164 -6.18 21.06 -8.91
CA ALA A 164 -6.88 20.20 -7.96
C ALA A 164 -6.31 20.28 -6.54
N LEU A 165 -4.99 20.35 -6.37
CA LEU A 165 -4.35 20.50 -5.06
C LEU A 165 -4.60 21.88 -4.45
N ILE A 166 -4.56 22.95 -5.25
CA ILE A 166 -4.88 24.32 -4.79
C ILE A 166 -6.37 24.41 -4.40
N GLU A 167 -7.26 23.81 -5.18
CA GLU A 167 -8.69 23.74 -4.87
C GLU A 167 -8.93 22.98 -3.56
N GLY A 168 -8.28 21.82 -3.38
CA GLY A 168 -8.32 21.07 -2.14
C GLY A 168 -7.81 21.86 -0.94
N GLN A 169 -6.70 22.59 -1.11
CA GLN A 169 -6.15 23.46 -0.06
C GLN A 169 -7.16 24.53 0.39
N LYS A 170 -7.86 25.15 -0.57
CA LYS A 170 -8.84 26.23 -0.31
C LYS A 170 -9.98 25.79 0.61
N VAL A 171 -10.36 24.51 0.58
CA VAL A 171 -11.47 23.97 1.36
C VAL A 171 -11.04 23.16 2.58
N MET A 172 -9.74 22.95 2.77
CA MET A 172 -9.19 22.06 3.81
C MET A 172 -9.68 22.38 5.23
N SER A 173 -9.88 23.67 5.56
CA SER A 173 -10.31 24.08 6.91
C SER A 173 -11.75 23.70 7.26
N ARG A 174 -12.58 23.36 6.26
CA ARG A 174 -14.03 23.14 6.42
C ARG A 174 -14.54 21.84 5.82
N ASP A 175 -13.90 21.35 4.76
CA ASP A 175 -14.31 20.16 4.04
C ASP A 175 -13.10 19.31 3.66
N PHE A 176 -12.76 18.38 4.54
CA PHE A 176 -11.72 17.39 4.28
C PHE A 176 -12.05 16.49 3.08
N CYS A 177 -13.32 16.22 2.79
CA CYS A 177 -13.65 15.48 1.58
C CYS A 177 -13.38 16.30 0.31
N GLY A 178 -13.60 17.61 0.39
CA GLY A 178 -13.25 18.59 -0.63
C GLY A 178 -11.74 18.63 -0.96
N VAL A 179 -10.86 18.15 -0.07
CA VAL A 179 -9.43 17.93 -0.38
C VAL A 179 -9.22 16.74 -1.32
N TYR A 180 -9.96 15.66 -1.10
CA TYR A 180 -9.82 14.39 -1.84
C TYR A 180 -10.48 14.44 -3.23
N ARG A 181 -11.69 15.01 -3.32
CA ARG A 181 -12.54 14.95 -4.53
C ARG A 181 -11.89 15.53 -5.80
N PRO A 182 -11.28 16.73 -5.80
CA PRO A 182 -10.73 17.33 -7.03
C PRO A 182 -9.62 16.47 -7.61
N VAL A 183 -8.73 15.95 -6.75
CA VAL A 183 -7.63 15.08 -7.16
C VAL A 183 -8.17 13.74 -7.67
N GLN A 184 -9.12 13.12 -6.97
CA GLN A 184 -9.72 11.85 -7.43
C GLN A 184 -10.42 12.01 -8.78
N LYS A 185 -11.15 13.10 -8.99
CA LYS A 185 -11.81 13.41 -10.26
C LYS A 185 -10.80 13.51 -11.41
N LEU A 186 -9.67 14.20 -11.19
CA LEU A 186 -8.59 14.28 -12.17
C LEU A 186 -7.99 12.90 -12.48
N MET A 187 -7.77 12.07 -11.47
CA MET A 187 -7.19 10.73 -11.62
C MET A 187 -8.07 9.81 -12.47
N ILE A 188 -9.39 9.97 -12.39
CA ILE A 188 -10.38 9.26 -13.22
C ILE A 188 -10.38 9.83 -14.64
N LEU A 189 -10.35 11.15 -14.78
CA LEU A 189 -10.41 11.83 -16.08
C LEU A 189 -9.18 11.56 -16.95
N ILE A 190 -7.98 11.57 -16.35
CA ILE A 190 -6.72 11.38 -17.06
C ILE A 190 -6.10 10.03 -16.68
N PRO A 191 -6.18 9.01 -17.56
CA PRO A 191 -5.67 7.67 -17.27
C PRO A 191 -4.16 7.69 -17.09
N SER A 192 -3.62 6.73 -16.33
CA SER A 192 -2.18 6.63 -16.01
C SER A 192 -1.26 6.76 -17.21
N SER A 193 -1.63 6.19 -18.37
CA SER A 193 -0.83 6.25 -19.60
C SER A 193 -0.75 7.62 -20.27
N LYS A 194 -1.56 8.60 -19.84
CA LYS A 194 -1.56 9.98 -20.35
C LYS A 194 -1.01 10.99 -19.34
N ARG A 195 -0.55 10.55 -18.17
CA ARG A 195 -0.04 11.44 -17.12
C ARG A 195 1.40 11.85 -17.43
N ASN A 196 1.64 13.14 -17.61
CA ASN A 196 2.97 13.73 -17.78
C ASN A 196 3.68 13.95 -16.44
N MET A 197 3.68 12.94 -15.56
CA MET A 197 4.40 12.94 -14.29
C MET A 197 4.98 11.55 -14.01
N LYS A 198 6.07 11.48 -13.24
CA LYS A 198 6.62 10.17 -12.82
C LYS A 198 5.58 9.43 -11.99
N ASN A 199 5.31 8.16 -12.33
CA ASN A 199 4.31 7.37 -11.62
C ASN A 199 4.59 7.32 -10.10
N ALA A 200 5.85 7.14 -9.70
CA ALA A 200 6.23 7.15 -8.28
C ALA A 200 5.88 8.47 -7.56
N ALA A 201 6.01 9.62 -8.25
CA ALA A 201 5.57 10.90 -7.71
C ALA A 201 4.04 10.92 -7.52
N VAL A 202 3.28 10.49 -8.53
CA VAL A 202 1.81 10.39 -8.45
C VAL A 202 1.37 9.51 -7.28
N ILE A 203 2.05 8.38 -7.08
CA ILE A 203 1.80 7.46 -5.96
C ILE A 203 2.00 8.15 -4.61
N GLU A 204 3.12 8.87 -4.44
CA GLU A 204 3.42 9.58 -3.20
C GLU A 204 2.36 10.66 -2.90
N MET A 205 1.93 11.40 -3.92
CA MET A 205 0.86 12.39 -3.79
C MET A 205 -0.47 11.74 -3.40
N MET A 206 -0.88 10.69 -4.11
CA MET A 206 -2.12 9.99 -3.82
C MET A 206 -2.12 9.33 -2.45
N ARG A 207 -0.98 8.79 -2.01
CA ARG A 207 -0.84 8.23 -0.67
C ARG A 207 -1.19 9.26 0.41
N TYR A 208 -0.76 10.51 0.24
CA TYR A 208 -1.11 11.60 1.15
C TYR A 208 -2.58 12.00 1.01
N ILE A 209 -3.04 12.24 -0.22
CA ILE A 209 -4.42 12.67 -0.50
C ILE A 209 -5.45 11.64 -0.01
N HIS A 210 -5.13 10.35 -0.06
CA HIS A 210 -6.00 9.27 0.41
C HIS A 210 -6.29 9.33 1.91
N LEU A 211 -5.44 10.01 2.71
CA LEU A 211 -5.72 10.26 4.14
C LEU A 211 -7.05 11.01 4.34
N TYR A 212 -7.47 11.78 3.35
CA TYR A 212 -8.71 12.56 3.34
C TYR A 212 -9.93 11.75 2.86
N ARG A 213 -9.75 10.61 2.19
CA ARG A 213 -10.85 9.77 1.66
C ARG A 213 -11.86 9.38 2.74
N LYS A 214 -11.36 9.08 3.94
CA LYS A 214 -12.20 8.68 5.09
C LYS A 214 -13.19 9.76 5.54
N TYR A 215 -13.13 10.98 5.01
CA TYR A 215 -14.10 12.03 5.31
C TYR A 215 -15.23 12.13 4.29
N CYS A 216 -15.16 11.39 3.18
CA CYS A 216 -16.14 11.46 2.11
C CYS A 216 -17.29 10.45 2.27
N PRO A 217 -18.54 10.89 2.53
CA PRO A 217 -19.68 10.01 2.77
C PRO A 217 -20.00 9.08 1.59
N GLU A 218 -19.82 9.54 0.35
CA GLU A 218 -20.05 8.75 -0.85
C GLU A 218 -19.10 7.55 -0.98
N PHE A 219 -17.91 7.64 -0.39
CA PHE A 219 -16.97 6.52 -0.26
C PHE A 219 -17.15 5.74 1.06
N LYS A 220 -17.90 6.29 2.01
CA LYS A 220 -18.34 5.58 3.24
C LYS A 220 -19.61 4.77 3.05
N LYS A 221 -20.42 5.06 2.03
CA LYS A 221 -21.71 4.38 1.83
C LYS A 221 -21.49 2.89 2.01
N TYR A 222 -22.24 2.32 2.95
CA TYR A 222 -22.31 0.89 3.18
C TYR A 222 -22.63 0.26 1.83
N ASP A 223 -21.60 -0.21 1.15
CA ASP A 223 -21.79 -1.07 0.01
C ASP A 223 -22.32 -2.37 0.64
N PRO A 224 -23.60 -2.75 0.43
CA PRO A 224 -24.11 -4.01 0.95
C PRO A 224 -23.32 -5.20 0.36
N TYR A 225 -22.56 -4.95 -0.71
CA TYR A 225 -21.62 -5.87 -1.30
C TYR A 225 -20.18 -5.65 -0.84
N LYS A 226 -19.88 -4.75 0.11
CA LYS A 226 -18.52 -4.53 0.65
C LYS A 226 -17.88 -5.84 1.10
N LYS A 227 -18.67 -6.68 1.76
CA LYS A 227 -18.22 -8.01 2.19
C LYS A 227 -17.96 -8.97 1.02
N TRP A 228 -18.73 -8.85 -0.07
CA TRP A 228 -18.50 -9.63 -1.31
C TRP A 228 -17.32 -9.08 -2.12
N ASN A 229 -17.15 -7.76 -2.15
CA ASN A 229 -16.08 -7.07 -2.86
C ASN A 229 -14.74 -7.20 -2.15
N ASN A 230 -14.71 -7.45 -0.85
CA ASN A 230 -13.48 -7.76 -0.13
C ASN A 230 -13.02 -9.20 -0.41
N VAL A 231 -12.42 -9.41 -1.58
CA VAL A 231 -11.89 -10.70 -2.03
C VAL A 231 -10.60 -10.96 -1.25
N LYS A 232 -10.59 -12.04 -0.47
CA LYS A 232 -9.46 -12.49 0.36
C LYS A 232 -8.51 -13.42 -0.37
N ALA A 233 -9.02 -14.24 -1.28
CA ALA A 233 -8.21 -15.19 -2.04
C ALA A 233 -8.85 -15.50 -3.40
N ILE A 234 -8.02 -15.81 -4.39
CA ILE A 234 -8.43 -16.31 -5.71
C ILE A 234 -7.86 -17.71 -5.86
N ILE A 235 -8.74 -18.71 -5.96
CA ILE A 235 -8.34 -20.11 -5.93
C ILE A 235 -8.83 -20.80 -7.22
N PRO A 236 -7.92 -21.39 -8.02
CA PRO A 236 -8.31 -22.26 -9.12
C PRO A 236 -9.15 -23.45 -8.63
N TYR A 237 -10.33 -23.68 -9.21
CA TYR A 237 -11.24 -24.75 -8.84
C TYR A 237 -11.69 -25.52 -10.09
N GLY A 238 -10.94 -26.55 -10.48
CA GLY A 238 -11.17 -27.24 -11.75
C GLY A 238 -10.92 -26.30 -12.94
N SER A 239 -11.91 -26.15 -13.82
CA SER A 239 -11.91 -25.14 -14.89
C SER A 239 -12.43 -23.77 -14.42
N GLU A 240 -12.94 -23.67 -13.20
CA GLU A 240 -13.56 -22.47 -12.64
C GLU A 240 -12.59 -21.68 -11.75
N LEU A 241 -12.99 -20.47 -11.37
CA LEU A 241 -12.33 -19.67 -10.33
C LEU A 241 -13.22 -19.54 -9.10
N ALA A 242 -12.71 -19.92 -7.93
CA ALA A 242 -13.35 -19.65 -6.65
C ALA A 242 -12.75 -18.38 -6.04
N LEU A 243 -13.60 -17.38 -5.84
CA LEU A 243 -13.27 -16.15 -5.13
C LEU A 243 -13.75 -16.28 -3.67
N ILE A 244 -12.82 -16.21 -2.73
CA ILE A 244 -13.12 -16.18 -1.31
C ILE A 244 -13.31 -14.73 -0.90
N THR A 245 -14.45 -14.40 -0.30
CA THR A 245 -14.83 -13.04 0.11
C THR A 245 -15.20 -13.03 1.60
N GLU A 246 -15.32 -11.87 2.23
CA GLU A 246 -15.81 -11.79 3.61
C GLU A 246 -17.27 -12.24 3.76
N ALA A 247 -18.07 -12.13 2.70
CA ALA A 247 -19.48 -12.54 2.67
C ALA A 247 -19.67 -14.02 2.33
N GLY A 248 -18.69 -14.66 1.69
CA GLY A 248 -18.86 -16.01 1.21
C GLY A 248 -17.94 -16.40 0.05
N VAL A 249 -18.33 -17.44 -0.67
CA VAL A 249 -17.61 -17.93 -1.85
C VAL A 249 -18.38 -17.57 -3.11
N VAL A 250 -17.68 -17.05 -4.13
CA VAL A 250 -18.20 -16.91 -5.48
C VAL A 250 -17.44 -17.88 -6.40
N ILE A 251 -18.12 -18.87 -6.96
CA ILE A 251 -17.54 -19.78 -7.96
C ILE A 251 -17.96 -19.29 -9.34
N ARG A 252 -16.99 -18.91 -10.16
CA ARG A 252 -17.21 -18.37 -11.50
C ARG A 252 -16.75 -19.38 -12.57
N PRO A 253 -17.69 -19.95 -13.36
CA PRO A 253 -17.32 -20.77 -14.50
C PRO A 253 -16.70 -19.94 -15.62
N PRO A 254 -15.94 -20.55 -16.56
CA PRO A 254 -15.40 -19.86 -17.74
C PRO A 254 -16.47 -19.16 -18.56
N SER A 255 -17.61 -19.82 -18.72
CA SER A 255 -18.83 -19.32 -19.36
C SER A 255 -20.01 -19.54 -18.42
N GLY A 256 -20.89 -18.55 -18.29
CA GLY A 256 -22.09 -18.64 -17.46
C GLY A 256 -22.11 -17.71 -16.24
N LYS A 257 -23.20 -17.82 -15.46
CA LYS A 257 -23.46 -16.98 -14.29
C LYS A 257 -22.66 -17.44 -13.07
N PRO A 258 -22.03 -16.54 -12.30
CA PRO A 258 -21.36 -16.90 -11.05
C PRO A 258 -22.32 -17.49 -10.02
N ARG A 259 -21.88 -18.54 -9.32
CA ARG A 259 -22.60 -19.16 -8.20
C ARG A 259 -22.13 -18.54 -6.89
N LYS A 260 -23.05 -17.99 -6.09
CA LYS A 260 -22.75 -17.32 -4.82
C LYS A 260 -23.19 -18.18 -3.64
N PHE A 261 -22.28 -18.42 -2.71
CA PHE A 261 -22.52 -19.17 -1.49
C PHE A 261 -22.28 -18.26 -0.29
N SER A 262 -23.34 -17.74 0.31
CA SER A 262 -23.24 -16.87 1.49
C SER A 262 -22.69 -17.65 2.67
N LYS A 263 -21.53 -17.22 3.16
CA LYS A 263 -20.80 -17.81 4.28
C LYS A 263 -20.07 -16.65 4.97
N ASN A 264 -20.68 -16.09 6.01
CA ASN A 264 -20.08 -14.97 6.73
C ASN A 264 -18.72 -15.35 7.33
N LEU A 265 -17.73 -14.45 7.20
CA LEU A 265 -16.44 -14.51 7.89
C LEU A 265 -15.53 -15.67 7.44
N ILE A 266 -15.46 -15.96 6.13
CA ILE A 266 -14.41 -16.81 5.60
C ILE A 266 -13.06 -16.07 5.71
N ARG A 267 -12.07 -16.75 6.27
CA ARG A 267 -10.70 -16.21 6.45
C ARG A 267 -9.74 -16.65 5.35
N SER A 268 -9.87 -17.89 4.89
CA SER A 268 -9.01 -18.50 3.88
C SER A 268 -9.69 -19.68 3.22
N GLY A 269 -9.13 -20.16 2.10
CA GLY A 269 -9.53 -21.40 1.45
C GLY A 269 -8.43 -21.97 0.57
N PHE A 270 -8.61 -23.19 0.11
CA PHE A 270 -7.75 -23.88 -0.85
C PHE A 270 -8.56 -24.97 -1.59
N VAL A 271 -8.01 -25.52 -2.68
CA VAL A 271 -8.66 -26.61 -3.44
C VAL A 271 -7.81 -27.87 -3.36
N ARG A 272 -8.46 -29.03 -3.14
CA ARG A 272 -7.81 -30.34 -3.12
C ARG A 272 -8.76 -31.41 -3.65
N LYS A 273 -8.27 -32.32 -4.49
CA LYS A 273 -9.07 -33.43 -5.08
C LYS A 273 -10.43 -32.95 -5.62
N ASN A 274 -10.42 -31.85 -6.38
CA ASN A 274 -11.62 -31.19 -6.93
C ASN A 274 -12.65 -30.74 -5.89
N ALA A 275 -12.24 -30.56 -4.63
CA ALA A 275 -13.06 -30.01 -3.57
C ALA A 275 -12.45 -28.70 -3.04
N LEU A 276 -13.30 -27.69 -2.84
CA LEU A 276 -12.92 -26.40 -2.28
C LEU A 276 -13.09 -26.43 -0.77
N TYR A 277 -12.01 -26.25 -0.03
CA TYR A 277 -11.99 -26.15 1.41
C TYR A 277 -11.94 -24.69 1.82
N ILE A 278 -12.77 -24.29 2.78
CA ILE A 278 -12.78 -22.95 3.36
C ILE A 278 -12.70 -23.02 4.88
N TYR A 279 -12.06 -22.04 5.49
CA TYR A 279 -12.01 -21.89 6.94
C TYR A 279 -12.85 -20.71 7.40
N ARG A 280 -13.82 -21.01 8.27
CA ARG A 280 -14.82 -20.08 8.78
C ARG A 280 -14.99 -20.28 10.28
N LEU A 281 -14.62 -19.27 11.07
CA LEU A 281 -14.86 -19.24 12.53
C LEU A 281 -14.49 -20.54 13.27
N GLY A 282 -13.31 -21.10 13.00
CA GLY A 282 -12.87 -22.34 13.65
C GLY A 282 -13.40 -23.63 13.03
N ARG A 283 -14.19 -23.55 11.95
CA ARG A 283 -14.70 -24.71 11.20
C ARG A 283 -14.07 -24.76 9.82
N VAL A 284 -13.85 -25.98 9.33
CA VAL A 284 -13.51 -26.20 7.92
C VAL A 284 -14.76 -26.72 7.22
N GLU A 285 -15.12 -26.07 6.12
CA GLU A 285 -16.20 -26.52 5.25
C GLU A 285 -15.59 -26.92 3.90
N VAL A 286 -16.10 -28.00 3.32
CA VAL A 286 -15.67 -28.50 2.02
C VAL A 286 -16.83 -28.45 1.03
N TYR A 287 -16.55 -28.04 -0.19
CA TYR A 287 -17.50 -28.01 -1.31
C TYR A 287 -16.99 -28.90 -2.44
N ASN A 288 -17.75 -29.94 -2.75
CA ASN A 288 -17.52 -30.86 -3.87
C ASN A 288 -18.80 -31.02 -4.71
N GLY A 289 -19.52 -29.91 -4.91
CA GLY A 289 -20.89 -29.88 -5.45
C GLY A 289 -21.95 -29.71 -4.36
N LYS A 290 -21.66 -30.11 -3.12
CA LYS A 290 -22.46 -29.80 -1.93
C LYS A 290 -21.54 -29.36 -0.78
N TRP A 291 -22.02 -28.47 0.08
CA TRP A 291 -21.28 -28.04 1.27
C TRP A 291 -21.38 -29.09 2.38
N LYS A 292 -20.23 -29.54 2.90
CA LYS A 292 -20.13 -30.37 4.11
C LYS A 292 -19.24 -29.67 5.13
N THR A 293 -19.70 -29.56 6.38
CA THR A 293 -18.82 -29.12 7.48
C THR A 293 -18.01 -30.33 7.95
N LEU A 294 -16.68 -30.18 8.01
CA LEU A 294 -15.80 -31.20 8.54
C LEU A 294 -15.59 -30.97 10.03
N SER A 295 -15.77 -32.00 10.83
CA SER A 295 -15.31 -32.03 12.21
C SER A 295 -13.78 -31.99 12.25
N MET A 296 -13.20 -31.41 13.30
CA MET A 296 -11.75 -31.49 13.52
C MET A 296 -11.25 -32.95 13.58
N LYS A 297 -12.11 -33.88 14.03
CA LYS A 297 -11.82 -35.31 14.01
C LYS A 297 -11.68 -35.81 12.57
N GLU A 298 -12.60 -35.52 11.66
CA GLU A 298 -12.49 -35.89 10.24
C GLU A 298 -11.26 -35.29 9.55
N ILE A 299 -10.85 -34.08 9.96
CA ILE A 299 -9.62 -33.45 9.49
C ILE A 299 -8.38 -34.19 10.03
N ALA A 300 -8.41 -34.59 11.30
CA ALA A 300 -7.29 -35.25 11.99
C ALA A 300 -7.18 -36.76 11.75
N THR A 301 -8.30 -37.46 11.49
CA THR A 301 -8.34 -38.92 11.26
C THR A 301 -7.77 -39.33 9.91
N ASN A 302 -7.54 -38.37 9.00
CA ASN A 302 -6.48 -38.50 8.02
C ASN A 302 -5.13 -38.36 8.75
N LYS A 303 -4.75 -39.42 9.48
CA LYS A 303 -3.71 -39.54 10.53
C LYS A 303 -2.28 -39.04 10.18
N ARG A 304 -2.06 -38.40 9.03
CA ARG A 304 -0.75 -37.89 8.59
C ARG A 304 -0.65 -36.36 8.47
N HIS A 305 -1.68 -35.59 8.84
CA HIS A 305 -1.83 -34.22 8.30
C HIS A 305 -2.29 -33.14 9.29
N CYS A 306 -1.68 -33.06 10.48
CA CYS A 306 -1.90 -31.90 11.35
C CYS A 306 -0.69 -31.57 12.23
N VAL A 307 -0.07 -30.41 12.04
CA VAL A 307 0.96 -29.88 12.96
C VAL A 307 0.30 -28.85 13.86
N VAL A 308 -0.19 -29.30 15.00
CA VAL A 308 -0.69 -28.40 16.05
C VAL A 308 0.50 -27.85 16.83
N TRP A 309 0.63 -26.52 16.88
CA TRP A 309 1.69 -25.84 17.61
C TRP A 309 1.46 -25.99 19.13
N ARG A 310 2.27 -26.83 19.82
CA ARG A 310 2.25 -26.90 21.29
C ARG A 310 3.62 -27.31 21.86
N GLY A 311 4.18 -26.46 22.71
CA GLY A 311 5.22 -26.86 23.66
C GLY A 311 4.58 -27.19 25.01
N VAL A 312 4.40 -28.48 25.32
CA VAL A 312 4.49 -29.14 26.66
C VAL A 312 4.46 -30.68 26.44
N LYS A 313 5.31 -31.42 27.17
CA LYS A 313 5.65 -32.87 27.11
C LYS A 313 4.52 -33.94 27.18
N ARG A 314 3.24 -33.67 26.93
CA ARG A 314 2.19 -34.73 26.86
C ARG A 314 1.18 -34.48 25.75
N CYS A 315 1.06 -35.43 24.81
CA CYS A 315 -0.04 -35.52 23.86
C CYS A 315 -1.32 -35.86 24.62
N ARG A 316 -2.19 -34.86 24.84
CA ARG A 316 -3.60 -35.06 25.17
C ARG A 316 -4.42 -34.87 23.90
N THR A 317 -5.43 -35.72 23.70
CA THR A 317 -6.38 -35.62 22.59
C THR A 317 -7.15 -34.30 22.65
N PHE A 318 -7.51 -33.74 21.49
CA PHE A 318 -8.10 -32.39 21.38
C PHE A 318 -9.46 -32.24 22.09
N ASN A 319 -10.13 -33.35 22.43
CA ASN A 319 -11.40 -33.35 23.16
C ASN A 319 -11.31 -32.70 24.55
N GLU A 320 -10.15 -32.74 25.22
CA GLU A 320 -9.97 -32.08 26.53
C GLU A 320 -9.80 -30.55 26.44
N LEU A 321 -9.65 -29.99 25.23
CA LEU A 321 -9.40 -28.57 25.03
C LEU A 321 -10.66 -27.74 24.71
N ASN A 322 -11.82 -28.39 24.50
CA ASN A 322 -13.07 -27.71 24.13
C ASN A 322 -13.74 -26.91 25.26
N ASN A 323 -13.28 -27.02 26.51
CA ASN A 323 -13.89 -26.35 27.66
C ASN A 323 -13.34 -24.95 27.97
N LYS A 324 -12.46 -24.36 27.14
CA LYS A 324 -12.00 -22.97 27.34
C LYS A 324 -12.14 -22.14 26.07
N ARG A 325 -12.95 -21.07 26.17
CA ARG A 325 -13.25 -20.09 25.11
C ARG A 325 -11.98 -19.42 24.58
N SER A 326 -11.99 -19.18 23.27
CA SER A 326 -11.07 -18.37 22.44
C SER A 326 -9.73 -19.00 22.00
N TYR A 327 -9.74 -19.56 20.80
CA TYR A 327 -8.53 -19.76 19.98
C TYR A 327 -8.28 -18.53 19.11
N GLY A 328 -7.02 -18.12 18.98
CA GLY A 328 -6.61 -16.88 18.29
C GLY A 328 -6.65 -16.94 16.76
N ASP A 329 -6.64 -15.75 16.16
CA ASP A 329 -7.07 -15.37 14.81
C ASP A 329 -6.30 -15.90 13.57
N ASN A 330 -5.27 -16.74 13.71
CA ASN A 330 -4.33 -17.01 12.61
C ASN A 330 -4.14 -18.50 12.34
N CYS A 331 -4.89 -19.04 11.37
CA CYS A 331 -4.72 -20.38 10.82
C CYS A 331 -4.44 -20.30 9.31
N GLY A 332 -3.41 -21.00 8.84
CA GLY A 332 -3.08 -21.13 7.41
C GLY A 332 -3.02 -22.60 6.99
N PHE A 333 -3.40 -22.88 5.74
CA PHE A 333 -3.30 -24.21 5.14
C PHE A 333 -2.16 -24.21 4.13
N TYR A 334 -1.40 -25.31 4.07
CA TYR A 334 -0.27 -25.48 3.17
C TYR A 334 -0.28 -26.90 2.57
N GLU A 335 -0.09 -27.02 1.26
CA GLU A 335 0.12 -28.28 0.54
C GLU A 335 1.57 -28.35 0.06
N ASP A 336 2.26 -29.46 0.34
CA ASP A 336 3.58 -29.70 -0.23
C ASP A 336 3.51 -30.22 -1.68
N THR A 337 4.66 -30.34 -2.34
CA THR A 337 4.78 -30.85 -3.71
C THR A 337 4.33 -32.31 -3.87
N ALA A 338 4.22 -33.05 -2.76
CA ALA A 338 3.73 -34.43 -2.72
C ALA A 338 2.21 -34.52 -2.41
N GLY A 339 1.49 -33.39 -2.35
CA GLY A 339 0.06 -33.35 -2.08
C GLY A 339 -0.33 -33.61 -0.61
N LYS A 340 0.62 -33.43 0.33
CA LYS A 340 0.40 -33.56 1.78
C LYS A 340 0.15 -32.20 2.41
N PHE A 341 -0.84 -32.16 3.32
CA PHE A 341 -1.28 -30.92 3.95
C PHE A 341 -0.73 -30.71 5.36
N PHE A 342 -0.47 -29.45 5.66
CA PHE A 342 -0.10 -28.96 6.98
C PHE A 342 -1.02 -27.79 7.34
N LEU A 343 -1.80 -27.96 8.41
CA LEU A 343 -2.50 -26.85 9.07
C LEU A 343 -1.53 -26.21 10.06
N PHE A 344 -1.22 -24.93 9.86
CA PHE A 344 -0.49 -24.14 10.83
C PHE A 344 -1.49 -23.32 11.64
N ALA A 345 -1.68 -23.68 12.91
CA ALA A 345 -2.51 -22.93 13.85
C ALA A 345 -1.65 -22.46 15.03
N ALA A 346 -1.47 -21.14 15.18
CA ALA A 346 -0.72 -20.58 16.30
C ALA A 346 -1.65 -20.45 17.53
N LYS A 347 -1.30 -21.12 18.63
CA LYS A 347 -2.06 -21.04 19.89
C LYS A 347 -1.62 -19.82 20.71
N ARG A 348 -2.56 -18.93 21.03
CA ARG A 348 -2.43 -17.90 22.08
C ARG A 348 -2.48 -18.60 23.46
N ARG A 349 -1.48 -18.42 24.31
CA ARG A 349 -1.58 -18.79 25.74
C ARG A 349 -1.04 -17.65 26.59
N TRP A 350 -1.87 -17.13 27.48
CA TRP A 350 -1.52 -16.16 28.51
C TRP A 350 -1.24 -16.93 29.80
N GLU A 351 0.02 -17.25 30.08
CA GLU A 351 0.46 -17.70 31.41
C GLU A 351 1.85 -17.08 31.68
N PHE A 352 1.95 -16.25 32.71
CA PHE A 352 3.21 -15.75 33.26
C PHE A 352 3.92 -16.93 33.93
N TYR A 353 4.98 -17.46 33.31
CA TYR A 353 5.91 -18.36 33.96
C TYR A 353 7.33 -18.07 33.51
N GLU A 354 8.18 -17.73 34.47
CA GLU A 354 9.62 -17.59 34.29
C GLU A 354 10.25 -18.90 33.79
N LYS A 355 11.18 -18.74 32.83
CA LYS A 355 12.23 -19.69 32.45
C LYS A 355 11.80 -21.16 32.26
N LYS A 356 11.15 -21.49 31.13
CA LYS A 356 11.36 -22.80 30.48
C LYS A 356 11.39 -22.69 28.96
N ASN A 357 12.42 -23.32 28.38
CA ASN A 357 12.68 -23.39 26.94
C ASN A 357 11.46 -23.91 26.17
N LEU A 358 11.05 -23.17 25.13
CA LEU A 358 10.07 -23.62 24.14
C LEU A 358 10.71 -24.72 23.26
N PHE A 359 10.09 -25.88 23.19
CA PHE A 359 10.48 -26.98 22.29
C PHE A 359 9.49 -27.05 21.13
N VAL A 360 9.99 -27.04 19.90
CA VAL A 360 9.22 -27.32 18.67
C VAL A 360 9.59 -28.73 18.22
N GLU A 361 8.62 -29.63 18.23
CA GLU A 361 8.79 -31.00 17.74
C GLU A 361 7.93 -31.19 16.49
N ILE A 362 8.58 -31.30 15.33
CA ILE A 362 7.92 -31.69 14.07
C ILE A 362 8.07 -33.20 13.94
N ARG A 363 7.03 -33.95 14.33
CA ARG A 363 6.95 -35.40 14.07
C ARG A 363 6.35 -35.64 12.68
N GLU A 364 7.03 -36.50 11.93
CA GLU A 364 6.64 -37.06 10.62
C GLU A 364 6.35 -36.04 9.49
N MET A 365 7.44 -35.64 8.82
CA MET A 365 7.44 -35.14 7.44
C MET A 365 8.35 -36.08 6.65
N GLU A 366 7.83 -36.70 5.58
CA GLU A 366 8.60 -37.59 4.70
C GLU A 366 9.53 -36.81 3.76
N ASP A 367 9.15 -35.58 3.36
CA ASP A 367 10.05 -34.69 2.62
C ASP A 367 11.07 -34.08 3.59
N SER A 368 12.25 -34.69 3.65
CA SER A 368 13.36 -34.28 4.51
C SER A 368 13.84 -32.85 4.20
N LYS A 369 13.67 -32.37 2.97
CA LYS A 369 14.08 -31.03 2.52
C LYS A 369 13.12 -29.98 3.07
N ILE A 370 11.81 -30.12 2.88
CA ILE A 370 10.82 -29.18 3.42
C ILE A 370 10.84 -29.21 4.96
N ARG A 371 10.99 -30.38 5.57
CA ARG A 371 11.14 -30.50 7.03
C ARG A 371 12.34 -29.71 7.54
N ARG A 372 13.48 -29.79 6.85
CA ARG A 372 14.70 -29.03 7.19
C ARG A 372 14.51 -27.53 6.95
N ILE A 373 13.82 -27.13 5.89
CA ILE A 373 13.49 -25.73 5.57
C ILE A 373 12.62 -25.12 6.67
N ILE A 374 11.54 -25.80 7.07
CA ILE A 374 10.64 -25.31 8.12
C ILE A 374 11.33 -25.33 9.47
N LYS A 375 12.11 -26.38 9.80
CA LYS A 375 12.91 -26.39 11.02
C LYS A 375 13.91 -25.24 11.07
N ASN A 376 14.55 -24.89 9.95
CA ASN A 376 15.48 -23.75 9.88
C ASN A 376 14.75 -22.40 9.97
N ALA A 377 13.60 -22.25 9.29
CA ALA A 377 12.74 -21.08 9.40
C ALA A 377 12.25 -20.85 10.84
N LEU A 378 11.91 -21.93 11.55
CA LEU A 378 11.50 -21.90 12.95
C LEU A 378 12.71 -21.81 13.90
N GLY A 379 13.89 -22.27 13.49
CA GLY A 379 15.17 -22.04 14.17
C GLY A 379 15.54 -20.56 14.22
N LEU A 380 15.30 -19.82 13.13
CA LEU A 380 15.39 -18.35 13.10
C LEU A 380 14.44 -17.69 14.11
N TRP A 381 13.25 -18.28 14.33
CA TRP A 381 12.31 -17.84 15.36
C TRP A 381 12.88 -18.03 16.78
N ARG A 382 13.57 -19.17 17.02
CA ARG A 382 14.20 -19.50 18.32
C ARG A 382 15.38 -18.59 18.65
N LEU A 383 16.13 -18.17 17.63
CA LEU A 383 17.30 -17.29 17.80
C LEU A 383 16.92 -15.80 17.86
N SER A 384 15.72 -15.42 17.38
CA SER A 384 15.16 -14.07 17.62
C SER A 384 14.80 -13.81 19.10
N LEU A 385 14.62 -14.87 19.90
CA LEU A 385 14.37 -14.77 21.35
C LEU A 385 15.67 -14.79 22.19
N ASN A 386 16.76 -15.31 21.64
CA ASN A 386 18.07 -15.38 22.27
C ASN A 386 19.13 -15.05 21.20
N SER A 387 19.37 -13.75 20.99
CA SER A 387 20.52 -13.18 20.25
C SER A 387 20.97 -13.96 18.99
N LEU A 388 20.52 -13.51 17.80
CA LEU A 388 21.26 -13.76 16.56
C LEU A 388 21.78 -12.47 15.95
N THR A 389 23.05 -12.51 15.55
CA THR A 389 23.69 -11.58 14.62
C THR A 389 23.30 -11.92 13.18
N LEU A 390 22.88 -10.89 12.43
CA LEU A 390 22.71 -10.89 10.97
C LEU A 390 23.83 -10.03 10.39
N GLU A 391 24.64 -10.57 9.47
CA GLU A 391 25.58 -9.75 8.69
C GLU A 391 24.83 -9.06 7.55
N GLU A 392 24.70 -7.74 7.65
CA GLU A 392 24.53 -6.87 6.49
C GLU A 392 25.90 -6.56 5.90
N ALA A 393 26.01 -6.49 4.58
CA ALA A 393 27.22 -6.02 3.89
C ALA A 393 27.56 -4.54 4.17
N ASN A 394 26.81 -3.84 5.03
CA ASN A 394 27.04 -2.45 5.47
C ASN A 394 26.67 -2.22 6.95
N GLY A 395 27.07 -3.13 7.85
CA GLY A 395 27.36 -2.78 9.26
C GLY A 395 26.20 -2.32 10.16
N ASN A 396 24.93 -2.39 9.75
CA ASN A 396 23.80 -2.04 10.61
C ASN A 396 22.96 -3.28 10.99
N THR A 397 22.95 -3.61 12.28
CA THR A 397 22.24 -4.79 12.81
C THR A 397 20.76 -4.46 13.04
N THR A 398 19.86 -5.04 12.24
CA THR A 398 18.40 -4.90 12.46
C THR A 398 17.86 -6.12 13.25
N CYS A 399 17.41 -5.89 14.49
CA CYS A 399 16.88 -6.94 15.36
C CYS A 399 15.46 -7.37 14.94
N PHE A 400 15.24 -8.66 14.76
CA PHE A 400 13.89 -9.22 14.59
C PHE A 400 13.23 -9.41 15.96
N GLY A 401 12.23 -8.60 16.29
CA GLY A 401 11.30 -8.90 17.37
C GLY A 401 11.76 -8.64 18.81
N CYS A 402 12.86 -7.91 19.04
CA CYS A 402 13.19 -7.43 20.38
C CYS A 402 12.46 -6.12 20.69
N SER A 403 11.29 -6.21 21.31
CA SER A 403 10.81 -5.17 22.23
C SER A 403 11.38 -5.48 23.61
N SER A 404 12.60 -5.04 23.90
CA SER A 404 13.07 -4.99 25.28
C SER A 404 12.37 -3.82 25.97
N ASN A 405 11.17 -4.07 26.49
CA ASN A 405 10.53 -3.18 27.44
C ASN A 405 11.33 -3.21 28.75
N ARG A 406 12.41 -2.42 28.84
CA ARG A 406 12.93 -2.02 30.15
C ARG A 406 11.96 -1.00 30.72
N ARG A 407 11.05 -1.51 31.56
CA ARG A 407 10.21 -0.84 32.55
C ARG A 407 9.70 0.56 32.17
N GLY A 408 8.41 0.59 31.83
CA GLY A 408 7.56 1.77 31.95
C GLY A 408 7.35 2.50 30.63
N LEU A 409 6.31 2.10 29.88
CA LEU A 409 5.43 2.91 29.02
C LEU A 409 4.73 1.97 28.02
N GLY A 410 3.39 1.93 28.07
CA GLY A 410 2.50 1.53 26.97
C GLY A 410 2.60 0.10 26.39
N ASP A 411 1.51 -0.66 26.50
CA ASP A 411 1.32 -2.00 25.94
C ASP A 411 1.27 -2.01 24.39
N SER A 412 2.40 -1.77 23.71
CA SER A 412 2.51 -1.88 22.24
C SER A 412 2.88 -3.31 21.83
N ARG A 413 1.86 -4.14 21.56
CA ARG A 413 2.03 -5.52 21.07
C ARG A 413 2.41 -5.51 19.58
N VAL A 414 3.60 -6.03 19.25
CA VAL A 414 4.04 -6.24 17.87
C VAL A 414 3.49 -7.59 17.38
N TYR A 415 2.58 -7.56 16.41
CA TYR A 415 2.04 -8.76 15.76
C TYR A 415 2.90 -9.09 14.53
N SER A 416 3.58 -10.24 14.56
CA SER A 416 4.31 -10.76 13.40
C SER A 416 3.40 -11.67 12.57
N PHE A 417 2.97 -11.18 11.40
CA PHE A 417 2.26 -11.98 10.41
C PHE A 417 3.24 -12.53 9.38
N PHE A 418 3.13 -13.81 9.07
CA PHE A 418 3.93 -14.47 8.02
C PHE A 418 3.01 -15.18 7.03
N ASN A 419 3.15 -14.89 5.74
CA ASN A 419 2.57 -15.71 4.68
C ASN A 419 3.68 -16.40 3.90
N PHE A 420 3.50 -17.69 3.64
CA PHE A 420 4.40 -18.50 2.84
C PHE A 420 3.84 -18.65 1.43
N PHE A 421 4.70 -18.50 0.43
CA PHE A 421 4.35 -18.68 -0.97
C PHE A 421 5.31 -19.69 -1.58
N ILE A 422 4.79 -20.73 -2.23
CA ILE A 422 5.56 -21.59 -3.12
C ILE A 422 5.18 -21.20 -4.53
N LEU A 423 6.15 -20.73 -5.31
CA LEU A 423 5.94 -20.38 -6.71
C LEU A 423 6.48 -21.49 -7.62
N PRO A 424 6.00 -21.57 -8.87
CA PRO A 424 6.54 -22.51 -9.86
C PRO A 424 8.08 -22.49 -9.93
N GLY A 425 8.68 -23.68 -9.93
CA GLY A 425 10.15 -23.86 -9.87
C GLY A 425 10.73 -23.87 -8.46
N ASP A 426 9.95 -24.32 -7.47
CA ASP A 426 10.34 -24.50 -6.05
C ASP A 426 10.86 -23.24 -5.35
N ASP A 427 10.47 -22.07 -5.84
CA ASP A 427 10.81 -20.80 -5.20
C ASP A 427 9.92 -20.59 -3.97
N ILE A 428 10.51 -20.64 -2.78
CA ILE A 428 9.79 -20.43 -1.51
C ILE A 428 10.04 -19.00 -1.04
N PHE A 429 8.96 -18.26 -0.79
CA PHE A 429 8.98 -16.93 -0.22
C PHE A 429 8.24 -16.88 1.11
N VAL A 430 8.69 -15.97 1.98
CA VAL A 430 8.04 -15.63 3.24
C VAL A 430 7.88 -14.12 3.29
N THR A 431 6.65 -13.66 3.51
CA THR A 431 6.38 -12.24 3.80
C THR A 431 6.42 -12.00 5.30
N THR A 432 6.84 -10.80 5.68
CA THR A 432 6.66 -10.24 7.03
C THR A 432 5.86 -8.95 6.93
N TRP A 433 5.61 -8.29 8.06
CA TRP A 433 4.99 -6.96 8.06
C TRP A 433 5.88 -5.87 7.40
N MET A 434 7.19 -6.12 7.30
CA MET A 434 8.18 -5.18 6.77
C MET A 434 8.66 -5.51 5.37
N ASP A 435 8.92 -6.78 5.06
CA ASP A 435 9.70 -7.17 3.89
C ASP A 435 9.32 -8.57 3.39
N LEU A 436 9.80 -8.89 2.17
CA LEU A 436 9.73 -10.22 1.57
C LEU A 436 11.10 -10.90 1.66
N TYR A 437 11.10 -12.18 1.98
CA TYR A 437 12.28 -13.03 2.02
C TYR A 437 12.10 -14.21 1.07
N ARG A 438 13.18 -14.62 0.39
CA ARG A 438 13.26 -15.81 -0.47
C ARG A 438 14.18 -16.82 0.17
N LEU A 439 13.81 -18.10 0.14
CA LEU A 439 14.67 -19.18 0.57
C LEU A 439 15.84 -19.34 -0.41
N ASP A 440 17.06 -19.20 0.10
CA ASP A 440 18.26 -19.68 -0.59
C ASP A 440 18.37 -21.20 -0.32
N ALA A 441 17.99 -22.02 -1.29
CA ALA A 441 17.97 -23.46 -1.13
C ALA A 441 19.36 -24.10 -0.92
N LYS A 442 20.43 -23.44 -1.39
CA LYS A 442 21.81 -23.94 -1.23
C LYS A 442 22.28 -23.76 0.21
N GLN A 443 22.02 -22.58 0.76
CA GLN A 443 22.42 -22.24 2.13
C GLN A 443 21.36 -22.62 3.18
N ASN A 444 20.14 -22.94 2.74
CA ASN A 444 18.99 -23.22 3.59
C ASN A 444 18.67 -22.09 4.59
N ILE A 445 18.77 -20.85 4.11
CA ILE A 445 18.47 -19.62 4.86
C ILE A 445 17.53 -18.72 4.06
N PHE A 446 16.71 -17.93 4.74
CA PHE A 446 15.89 -16.90 4.10
C PHE A 446 16.70 -15.62 3.93
N LYS A 447 16.87 -15.17 2.69
CA LYS A 447 17.49 -13.88 2.36
C LYS A 447 16.42 -12.88 1.96
N LYS A 448 16.63 -11.59 2.24
CA LYS A 448 15.73 -10.54 1.75
C LYS A 448 15.60 -10.68 0.23
N ALA A 449 14.37 -10.78 -0.26
CA ALA A 449 14.12 -11.00 -1.67
C ALA A 449 14.62 -9.78 -2.45
N PRO A 450 15.61 -9.95 -3.36
CA PRO A 450 16.19 -8.81 -4.06
C PRO A 450 15.11 -8.10 -4.88
N HIS A 451 15.13 -6.77 -4.83
CA HIS A 451 14.19 -5.88 -5.52
C HIS A 451 12.72 -5.95 -5.04
N ALA A 452 12.40 -6.78 -4.04
CA ALA A 452 11.07 -6.80 -3.48
C ALA A 452 10.76 -5.46 -2.78
N PRO A 453 9.59 -4.87 -3.01
CA PRO A 453 9.19 -3.63 -2.37
C PRO A 453 8.94 -3.86 -0.86
N PRO A 454 9.18 -2.84 -0.01
CA PRO A 454 8.80 -2.89 1.39
C PRO A 454 7.30 -3.20 1.54
N LYS A 455 6.94 -3.88 2.62
CA LYS A 455 5.57 -4.27 2.97
C LYS A 455 4.87 -5.09 1.88
N THR A 456 5.62 -5.91 1.14
CA THR A 456 5.05 -6.93 0.25
C THR A 456 4.21 -7.91 1.07
N ARG A 457 2.94 -8.09 0.68
CA ARG A 457 2.00 -9.02 1.31
C ARG A 457 1.81 -10.29 0.50
N VAL A 458 1.90 -10.19 -0.81
CA VAL A 458 1.63 -11.30 -1.74
C VAL A 458 2.66 -11.30 -2.85
N VAL A 459 3.10 -12.49 -3.26
CA VAL A 459 3.97 -12.68 -4.42
C VAL A 459 3.37 -13.73 -5.35
N GLY A 460 3.46 -13.49 -6.65
CA GLY A 460 3.08 -14.43 -7.71
C GLY A 460 4.18 -14.53 -8.77
N LYS A 461 4.27 -15.66 -9.45
CA LYS A 461 5.18 -15.85 -10.58
C LYS A 461 4.38 -16.24 -11.80
N ASP A 462 4.53 -15.48 -12.88
CA ASP A 462 3.90 -15.78 -14.15
C ASP A 462 4.54 -17.04 -14.75
N PRO A 463 3.77 -18.13 -14.94
CA PRO A 463 4.33 -19.40 -15.40
C PRO A 463 4.89 -19.33 -16.83
N ARG A 464 4.40 -18.41 -17.67
CA ARG A 464 4.83 -18.28 -19.07
C ARG A 464 6.04 -17.36 -19.22
N THR A 465 6.01 -16.23 -18.52
CA THR A 465 7.05 -15.20 -18.68
C THR A 465 8.16 -15.30 -17.62
N GLY A 466 7.92 -16.02 -16.51
CA GLY A 466 8.81 -16.05 -15.35
C GLY A 466 8.79 -14.78 -14.51
N ARG A 467 7.97 -13.78 -14.90
CA ARG A 467 7.85 -12.47 -14.24
C ARG A 467 7.36 -12.65 -12.81
N LEU A 468 8.06 -12.03 -11.86
CA LEU A 468 7.61 -11.96 -10.47
C LEU A 468 6.72 -10.75 -10.28
N TRP A 469 5.61 -10.95 -9.59
CA TRP A 469 4.63 -9.94 -9.23
C TRP A 469 4.57 -9.82 -7.72
N PHE A 470 4.57 -8.60 -7.22
CA PHE A 470 4.53 -8.28 -5.79
C PHE A 470 3.36 -7.36 -5.54
N ALA A 471 2.53 -7.68 -4.56
CA ALA A 471 1.48 -6.80 -4.09
C ALA A 471 1.79 -6.36 -2.66
N THR A 472 1.72 -5.06 -2.39
CA THR A 472 2.04 -4.49 -1.07
C THR A 472 0.82 -4.35 -0.17
N SER A 473 1.03 -3.91 1.07
CA SER A 473 -0.05 -3.49 1.99
C SER A 473 -0.87 -2.28 1.52
N GLY A 474 -0.53 -1.69 0.37
CA GLY A 474 -1.28 -0.60 -0.24
C GLY A 474 -1.75 -0.94 -1.66
N PRO A 475 -2.26 0.06 -2.40
CA PRO A 475 -2.67 -0.05 -3.80
C PRO A 475 -1.55 -0.40 -4.79
N VAL A 476 -0.34 -0.66 -4.32
CA VAL A 476 0.83 -0.74 -5.20
C VAL A 476 1.16 -2.18 -5.54
N VAL A 477 1.26 -2.43 -6.84
CA VAL A 477 1.72 -3.65 -7.47
C VAL A 477 3.05 -3.38 -8.14
N TYR A 478 3.99 -4.29 -7.98
CA TYR A 478 5.26 -4.27 -8.67
C TYR A 478 5.42 -5.53 -9.49
N PHE A 479 6.14 -5.44 -10.60
CA PHE A 479 6.64 -6.63 -11.25
C PHE A 479 8.08 -6.46 -11.72
N LEU A 480 8.80 -7.58 -11.73
CA LEU A 480 10.17 -7.69 -12.25
C LEU A 480 10.11 -8.50 -13.53
N ASP A 481 10.47 -7.88 -14.65
CA ASP A 481 10.66 -8.60 -15.90
C ASP A 481 11.89 -9.53 -15.85
N LYS A 482 12.14 -10.25 -16.96
CA LYS A 482 13.30 -11.17 -17.05
C LYS A 482 14.64 -10.45 -16.86
N ASN A 483 14.70 -9.17 -17.19
CA ASN A 483 15.89 -8.32 -17.05
C ASN A 483 15.97 -7.67 -15.66
N ARG A 484 15.06 -8.05 -14.74
CA ARG A 484 14.92 -7.48 -13.39
C ARG A 484 14.61 -5.98 -13.40
N SER A 485 14.08 -5.45 -14.51
CA SER A 485 13.54 -4.10 -14.52
C SER A 485 12.27 -4.06 -13.68
N LYS A 486 12.25 -3.13 -12.73
CA LYS A 486 11.14 -2.95 -11.80
C LYS A 486 10.12 -1.99 -12.40
N THR A 487 8.91 -2.49 -12.63
CA THR A 487 7.76 -1.65 -12.97
C THR A 487 6.83 -1.56 -11.78
N GLU A 488 6.34 -0.36 -11.48
CA GLU A 488 5.43 -0.05 -10.39
C GLU A 488 4.10 0.45 -10.94
N MET A 489 3.01 -0.06 -10.39
CA MET A 489 1.64 0.26 -10.77
C MET A 489 0.81 0.55 -9.52
N TYR A 490 -0.06 1.56 -9.60
CA TYR A 490 -0.96 1.95 -8.52
C TYR A 490 -2.40 1.65 -8.94
N LEU A 491 -3.12 0.91 -8.11
CA LEU A 491 -4.54 0.65 -8.27
C LEU A 491 -5.31 1.85 -7.73
N THR A 492 -6.08 2.55 -8.57
CA THR A 492 -6.70 3.84 -8.18
C THR A 492 -7.72 3.75 -7.06
N ASP A 493 -8.37 2.59 -6.90
CA ASP A 493 -9.52 2.46 -5.99
C ASP A 493 -9.31 1.48 -4.83
N ALA A 494 -8.32 0.58 -4.94
CA ALA A 494 -8.05 -0.48 -3.95
C ALA A 494 -7.17 0.04 -2.81
N GLU A 495 -7.53 -0.18 -1.55
CA GLU A 495 -6.64 0.15 -0.43
C GLU A 495 -5.70 -1.01 -0.11
N ASN A 496 -6.17 -2.24 -0.33
CA ASN A 496 -5.45 -3.44 0.02
C ASN A 496 -5.52 -4.48 -1.09
N ILE A 497 -4.38 -5.11 -1.35
CA ILE A 497 -4.31 -6.31 -2.18
C ILE A 497 -4.10 -7.51 -1.26
N ASN A 498 -5.07 -8.41 -1.26
CA ASN A 498 -5.12 -9.57 -0.39
C ASN A 498 -4.47 -10.81 -1.02
N ASP A 499 -4.56 -10.94 -2.34
CA ASP A 499 -4.05 -12.10 -3.07
C ASP A 499 -3.76 -11.77 -4.54
N ILE A 500 -2.96 -12.62 -5.20
CA ILE A 500 -2.64 -12.54 -6.62
C ILE A 500 -2.78 -13.91 -7.26
N HIS A 501 -3.52 -13.96 -8.36
CA HIS A 501 -3.62 -15.14 -9.19
C HIS A 501 -3.17 -14.83 -10.61
N ILE A 502 -2.25 -15.65 -11.12
CA ILE A 502 -1.74 -15.52 -12.49
C ILE A 502 -2.15 -16.76 -13.26
N THR A 503 -2.93 -16.56 -14.32
CA THR A 503 -3.39 -17.69 -15.15
C THR A 503 -2.27 -18.18 -16.05
N LYS A 504 -2.44 -19.39 -16.61
CA LYS A 504 -1.52 -19.96 -17.60
C LYS A 504 -1.29 -19.06 -18.82
N ASN A 505 -2.27 -18.21 -19.15
CA ASN A 505 -2.22 -17.26 -20.25
C ASN A 505 -1.67 -15.88 -19.83
N SER A 506 -0.92 -15.81 -18.72
CA SER A 506 -0.36 -14.57 -18.16
C SER A 506 -1.39 -13.48 -17.83
N ASN A 507 -2.66 -13.83 -17.59
CA ASN A 507 -3.60 -12.85 -17.06
C ASN A 507 -3.39 -12.75 -15.56
N VAL A 508 -3.22 -11.54 -15.05
CA VAL A 508 -3.01 -11.29 -13.62
C VAL A 508 -4.31 -10.78 -13.02
N PHE A 509 -4.75 -11.44 -11.95
CA PHE A 509 -5.91 -11.07 -11.18
C PHE A 509 -5.48 -10.77 -9.74
N LEU A 510 -5.96 -9.68 -9.19
CA LEU A 510 -5.67 -9.22 -7.84
C LEU A 510 -6.95 -9.29 -7.03
N ALA A 511 -6.88 -9.96 -5.89
CA ALA A 511 -7.95 -9.93 -4.90
C ALA A 511 -7.76 -8.65 -4.09
N THR A 512 -8.76 -7.77 -4.10
CA THR A 512 -8.67 -6.47 -3.41
C THR A 512 -9.83 -6.28 -2.44
N ASP A 513 -9.78 -5.21 -1.66
CA ASP A 513 -10.88 -4.78 -0.79
C ASP A 513 -12.08 -4.19 -1.55
N ILE A 514 -11.94 -3.91 -2.85
CA ILE A 514 -12.98 -3.35 -3.72
C ILE A 514 -13.51 -4.32 -4.79
N GLY A 515 -12.92 -5.51 -4.89
CA GLY A 515 -13.33 -6.55 -5.83
C GLY A 515 -12.15 -7.32 -6.39
N LEU A 516 -12.36 -7.87 -7.58
CA LEU A 516 -11.32 -8.53 -8.37
C LEU A 516 -10.77 -7.52 -9.38
N VAL A 517 -9.46 -7.29 -9.41
CA VAL A 517 -8.86 -6.38 -10.40
C VAL A 517 -8.06 -7.21 -11.39
N LYS A 518 -8.36 -7.11 -12.69
CA LYS A 518 -7.55 -7.72 -13.73
C LYS A 518 -6.50 -6.73 -14.20
N ILE A 519 -5.26 -7.15 -14.27
CA ILE A 519 -4.18 -6.36 -14.87
C ILE A 519 -3.94 -6.87 -16.29
N LYS A 520 -4.06 -5.97 -17.25
CA LYS A 520 -3.70 -6.20 -18.66
C LYS A 520 -2.42 -5.45 -18.95
N CYS A 521 -1.40 -6.16 -19.43
CA CYS A 521 -0.14 -5.56 -19.82
C CYS A 521 0.11 -5.70 -21.32
N THR A 522 0.55 -4.62 -21.94
CA THR A 522 1.07 -4.57 -23.30
C THR A 522 2.52 -4.09 -23.21
N GLY A 523 3.46 -5.03 -23.33
CA GLY A 523 4.88 -4.79 -23.04
C GLY A 523 5.12 -4.47 -21.56
N ASN A 524 5.67 -3.29 -21.29
CA ASN A 524 5.93 -2.77 -19.93
C ASN A 524 4.82 -1.84 -19.42
N THR A 525 3.81 -1.55 -20.24
CA THR A 525 2.66 -0.74 -19.83
C THR A 525 1.54 -1.66 -19.36
N CYS A 526 1.05 -1.44 -18.14
CA CYS A 526 -0.08 -2.19 -17.59
C CYS A 526 -1.24 -1.25 -17.25
N ARG A 527 -2.47 -1.76 -17.41
CA ARG A 527 -3.73 -1.11 -17.04
C ARG A 527 -4.56 -2.05 -16.20
N ASP A 528 -5.30 -1.49 -15.24
CA ASP A 528 -6.22 -2.23 -14.38
C ASP A 528 -7.66 -2.12 -14.90
N GLU A 529 -8.37 -3.24 -14.81
CA GLU A 529 -9.81 -3.34 -15.04
C GLU A 529 -10.44 -3.90 -13.77
N VAL A 530 -11.27 -3.09 -13.10
CA VAL A 530 -11.93 -3.47 -11.85
C VAL A 530 -13.20 -4.26 -12.16
N PHE A 531 -13.22 -5.53 -11.76
CA PHE A 531 -14.40 -6.39 -11.77
C PHE A 531 -15.03 -6.37 -10.38
N LYS A 532 -16.13 -5.62 -10.25
CA LYS A 532 -16.98 -5.72 -9.05
C LYS A 532 -17.70 -7.06 -9.05
N THR A 533 -18.05 -7.57 -7.87
CA THR A 533 -18.69 -8.90 -7.74
C THR A 533 -20.18 -8.93 -8.17
N LYS A 534 -20.74 -7.78 -8.55
CA LYS A 534 -21.99 -7.68 -9.30
C LYS A 534 -21.68 -7.86 -10.77
#